data_AF-A0A3F3H5B3-F1
#
_entry.id   AF-A0A3F3H5B3-F1
#
_cell.length_a   1.000
_cell.length_b   1.000
_cell.length_c   1.000
_cell.angle_alpha   90.00
_cell.angle_beta   90.00
_cell.angle_gamma   90.00
#
_symmetry.space_group_name_H-M   'P 1'
#
loop_
_entity.id
_entity.type
_entity.pdbx_description
1 polymer ?
#
loop_
_entity_poly.entity_id
_entity_poly.type
_entity_poly.pdbx_seq_one_letter_code
_entity_poly.pdbx_strand_id
1 'polypeptide(L)'
;MENKGENMKKISLIITGLLAVALFIGFGIQVAQYYDNTYAATRSYTKVPLEVPKREKTKDYNGKIVTGSYSYQYHFKFVNGDGEERSISFELSGDNVEPFKPGEFLEADISKTRVVKGPSSIEKDKIPKTVVKVIEKIQ
;
A
#
# COMPACT_ATOMS: atom_id res chain seq x y z
N MET A 1 -14.71 28.59 54.02
CA MET A 1 -13.53 28.23 53.19
C MET A 1 -13.66 26.87 52.49
N GLU A 2 -14.77 26.14 52.66
CA GLU A 2 -14.96 24.77 52.17
C GLU A 2 -15.23 24.65 50.66
N ASN A 3 -15.73 25.70 50.01
CA ASN A 3 -16.20 25.66 48.63
C ASN A 3 -15.07 25.70 47.56
N LYS A 4 -13.89 26.27 47.89
CA LYS A 4 -12.81 26.46 46.90
C LYS A 4 -12.09 25.17 46.53
N GLY A 5 -11.86 24.27 47.50
CA GLY A 5 -11.19 22.99 47.28
C GLY A 5 -12.05 22.00 46.49
N GLU A 6 -13.36 21.99 46.73
CA GLU A 6 -14.30 21.16 45.98
C GLU A 6 -14.42 21.61 44.52
N ASN A 7 -14.46 22.93 44.28
CA ASN A 7 -14.47 23.48 42.93
C ASN A 7 -13.18 23.19 42.16
N MET A 8 -12.01 23.24 42.81
CA MET A 8 -10.75 22.86 42.17
C MET A 8 -10.71 21.36 41.80
N LYS A 9 -11.26 20.47 42.64
CA LYS A 9 -11.38 19.05 42.31
C LYS A 9 -12.33 18.81 41.11
N LYS A 10 -13.46 19.52 41.06
CA LYS A 10 -14.41 19.47 39.93
C LYS A 10 -13.75 19.97 38.63
N ILE A 11 -13.03 21.09 38.69
CA ILE A 11 -12.29 21.64 37.54
C ILE A 11 -11.19 20.65 37.09
N SER A 12 -10.44 20.07 38.02
CA SER A 12 -9.42 19.07 37.71
C SER A 12 -10.03 17.84 37.03
N LEU A 13 -11.17 17.34 37.52
CA LEU A 13 -11.88 16.21 36.90
C LEU A 13 -12.38 16.53 35.49
N ILE A 14 -12.89 17.74 35.26
CA ILE A 14 -13.31 18.19 33.93
C ILE A 14 -12.11 18.25 32.98
N ILE A 15 -10.99 18.83 33.41
CA ILE A 15 -9.78 18.93 32.58
C ILE A 15 -9.24 17.53 32.25
N THR A 16 -9.14 16.64 33.22
CA THR A 16 -8.69 15.25 32.99
C THR A 16 -9.65 14.51 32.05
N GLY A 17 -10.96 14.70 32.20
CA GLY A 17 -11.97 14.13 31.31
C GLY A 17 -11.82 14.62 29.87
N LEU A 18 -11.62 15.93 29.67
CA LEU A 18 -11.40 16.50 28.34
C LEU A 18 -10.09 16.01 27.70
N LEU A 19 -9.02 15.91 28.48
CA LEU A 19 -7.75 15.36 28.01
C LEU A 19 -7.87 13.89 27.61
N ALA A 20 -8.59 13.07 28.38
CA ALA A 20 -8.86 11.68 28.03
C ALA A 20 -9.64 11.58 26.72
N VAL A 21 -10.71 12.36 26.55
CA VAL A 21 -11.49 12.39 25.29
C VAL A 21 -10.62 12.81 24.11
N ALA A 22 -9.80 13.85 24.26
CA ALA A 22 -8.91 14.32 23.19
C ALA A 22 -7.88 13.23 22.78
N LEU A 23 -7.31 12.50 23.75
CA LEU A 23 -6.41 11.39 23.48
C LEU A 23 -7.12 10.23 22.77
N PHE A 24 -8.34 9.87 23.19
CA PHE A 24 -9.15 8.84 22.53
C PHE A 24 -9.48 9.20 21.08
N ILE A 25 -9.87 10.45 20.81
CA ILE A 25 -10.13 10.94 19.44
C ILE A 25 -8.85 10.90 18.61
N GLY A 26 -7.73 11.40 19.14
CA GLY A 26 -6.44 11.39 18.45
C GLY A 26 -5.98 9.98 18.09
N PHE A 27 -6.13 9.03 19.02
CA PHE A 27 -5.80 7.62 18.77
C PHE A 27 -6.72 7.00 17.71
N GLY A 28 -8.03 7.29 17.76
CA GLY A 28 -8.99 6.84 16.75
C GLY A 28 -8.63 7.34 15.34
N ILE A 29 -8.22 8.60 15.20
CA ILE A 29 -7.78 9.17 13.92
C ILE A 29 -6.51 8.46 13.42
N GLN A 30 -5.53 8.20 14.30
CA GLN A 30 -4.30 7.49 13.92
C GLN A 30 -4.57 6.06 13.43
N VAL A 31 -5.44 5.32 14.13
CA VAL A 31 -5.83 3.95 13.74
C VAL A 31 -6.55 3.96 12.39
N ALA A 32 -7.49 4.90 12.18
CA ALA A 32 -8.19 5.04 10.91
C ALA A 32 -7.22 5.37 9.76
N GLN A 33 -6.33 6.34 9.94
CA GLN A 33 -5.32 6.68 8.95
C GLN A 33 -4.38 5.51 8.64
N TYR A 34 -3.95 4.75 9.66
CA TYR A 34 -3.12 3.56 9.47
C TYR A 34 -3.87 2.50 8.66
N TYR A 35 -5.15 2.28 8.97
CA TYR A 35 -5.98 1.34 8.23
C TYR A 35 -6.15 1.76 6.77
N ASP A 36 -6.48 3.03 6.51
CA ASP A 36 -6.63 3.57 5.17
C ASP A 36 -5.32 3.51 4.38
N ASN A 37 -4.19 3.82 5.02
CA ASN A 37 -2.89 3.79 4.36
C ASN A 37 -2.44 2.37 4.00
N THR A 38 -2.77 1.39 4.85
CA THR A 38 -2.25 0.03 4.75
C THR A 38 -3.19 -0.92 4.01
N TYR A 39 -4.50 -0.78 4.23
CA TYR A 39 -5.53 -1.74 3.80
C TYR A 39 -6.60 -1.15 2.87
N ALA A 40 -6.80 0.17 2.80
CA ALA A 40 -7.67 0.73 1.78
C ALA A 40 -6.99 0.63 0.42
N ALA A 41 -7.25 -0.48 -0.26
CA ALA A 41 -6.69 -0.80 -1.54
C ALA A 41 -7.59 -0.27 -2.66
N THR A 42 -6.98 0.27 -3.71
CA THR A 42 -7.66 0.72 -4.92
C THR A 42 -7.23 -0.14 -6.08
N ARG A 43 -8.20 -0.64 -6.87
CA ARG A 43 -7.91 -1.34 -8.12
C ARG A 43 -7.16 -0.42 -9.08
N SER A 44 -5.98 -0.85 -9.46
CA SER A 44 -5.04 -0.08 -10.27
C SER A 44 -4.37 -0.97 -11.30
N TYR A 45 -3.87 -0.35 -12.36
CA TYR A 45 -3.38 -1.03 -13.54
C TYR A 45 -1.96 -0.58 -13.85
N THR A 46 -1.15 -1.47 -14.42
CA THR A 46 0.19 -1.13 -14.88
C THR A 46 0.53 -1.94 -16.13
N LYS A 47 1.71 -1.69 -16.69
CA LYS A 47 2.29 -2.47 -17.75
C LYS A 47 3.65 -3.01 -17.30
N VAL A 48 3.94 -4.25 -17.64
CA VAL A 48 5.21 -4.87 -17.28
C VAL A 48 6.32 -4.23 -18.09
N PRO A 49 7.45 -3.85 -17.47
CA PRO A 49 8.61 -3.35 -18.18
C PRO A 49 9.02 -4.29 -19.33
N LEU A 50 9.55 -3.71 -20.41
CA LEU A 50 10.06 -4.51 -21.53
C LEU A 50 11.32 -5.30 -21.16
N GLU A 51 12.13 -4.73 -20.26
CA GLU A 51 13.29 -5.41 -19.69
C GLU A 51 12.85 -6.27 -18.50
N VAL A 52 13.15 -7.56 -18.58
CA VAL A 52 12.90 -8.50 -17.49
C VAL A 52 13.93 -8.25 -16.38
N PRO A 53 13.50 -8.03 -15.12
CA PRO A 53 14.44 -7.93 -14.00
C PRO A 53 15.32 -9.17 -13.88
N LYS A 54 16.49 -9.00 -13.27
CA LYS A 54 17.39 -10.13 -13.02
C LYS A 54 16.73 -11.11 -12.05
N ARG A 55 16.89 -12.41 -12.33
CA ARG A 55 16.51 -13.47 -11.41
C ARG A 55 17.55 -13.54 -10.29
N GLU A 56 17.10 -13.40 -9.05
CA GLU A 56 17.97 -13.41 -7.88
C GLU A 56 17.51 -14.45 -6.86
N LYS A 57 18.38 -14.84 -5.92
CA LYS A 57 17.98 -15.70 -4.80
C LYS A 57 17.12 -14.89 -3.84
N THR A 58 15.96 -15.41 -3.46
CA THR A 58 15.09 -14.74 -2.48
C THR A 58 15.80 -14.62 -1.14
N LYS A 59 15.61 -13.49 -0.47
CA LYS A 59 16.10 -13.25 0.89
C LYS A 59 14.92 -12.99 1.81
N ASP A 60 14.99 -13.53 3.02
CA ASP A 60 14.04 -13.20 4.07
C ASP A 60 14.28 -11.77 4.61
N TYR A 61 13.45 -11.35 5.57
CA TYR A 61 13.55 -10.02 6.18
C TYR A 61 14.86 -9.78 6.95
N ASN A 62 15.62 -10.83 7.29
CA ASN A 62 16.95 -10.73 7.90
C ASN A 62 18.08 -10.76 6.86
N GLY A 63 17.75 -10.83 5.56
CA GLY A 63 18.71 -10.92 4.46
C GLY A 63 19.26 -12.34 4.22
N LYS A 64 18.72 -13.36 4.89
CA LYS A 64 19.15 -14.75 4.70
C LYS A 64 18.51 -15.34 3.46
N ILE A 65 19.29 -16.10 2.68
CA ILE A 65 18.80 -16.80 1.49
C ILE A 65 17.73 -17.82 1.88
N VAL A 66 16.58 -17.77 1.21
CA VAL A 66 15.54 -18.80 1.26
C VAL A 66 15.92 -19.90 0.28
N THR A 67 16.26 -21.09 0.79
CA THR A 67 16.66 -22.23 -0.04
C THR A 67 15.53 -22.64 -0.98
N GLY A 68 15.85 -22.83 -2.26
CA GLY A 68 14.86 -23.22 -3.29
C GLY A 68 14.17 -22.05 -3.97
N SER A 69 14.06 -20.89 -3.31
CA SER A 69 13.30 -19.74 -3.81
C SER A 69 14.15 -18.74 -4.57
N TYR A 70 13.59 -18.25 -5.68
CA TYR A 70 14.13 -17.14 -6.47
C TYR A 70 13.11 -16.01 -6.54
N SER A 71 13.58 -14.82 -6.92
CA SER A 71 12.76 -13.62 -7.01
C SER A 71 13.11 -12.75 -8.21
N TYR A 72 12.11 -12.03 -8.69
CA TYR A 72 12.23 -10.88 -9.59
C TYR A 72 11.75 -9.62 -8.85
N GLN A 73 12.58 -8.58 -8.82
CA GLN A 73 12.26 -7.31 -8.18
C GLN A 73 11.72 -6.33 -9.22
N TYR A 74 10.47 -5.94 -9.06
CA TYR A 74 9.81 -4.96 -9.92
C TYR A 74 9.61 -3.64 -9.18
N HIS A 75 9.70 -2.54 -9.94
CA HIS A 75 9.28 -1.22 -9.50
C HIS A 75 8.16 -0.75 -10.42
N PHE A 76 6.93 -1.11 -10.08
CA PHE A 76 5.78 -0.79 -10.91
C PHE A 76 5.31 0.63 -10.66
N LYS A 77 4.84 1.26 -11.73
CA LYS A 77 4.06 2.49 -11.66
C LYS A 77 2.61 2.16 -12.03
N PHE A 78 1.78 2.06 -11.01
CA PHE A 78 0.35 1.76 -11.15
C PHE A 78 -0.44 3.04 -11.38
N VAL A 79 -1.54 2.91 -12.12
CA VAL A 79 -2.48 3.97 -12.41
C VAL A 79 -3.89 3.49 -12.06
N ASN A 80 -4.61 4.23 -11.20
CA ASN A 80 -5.99 3.89 -10.84
C ASN A 80 -6.99 4.43 -11.88
N GLY A 81 -8.29 4.16 -11.67
CA GLY A 81 -9.36 4.60 -12.57
C GLY A 81 -9.42 6.12 -12.82
N ASP A 82 -8.98 6.91 -11.84
CA ASP A 82 -8.98 8.37 -11.88
C ASP A 82 -7.72 8.95 -12.56
N GLY A 83 -6.75 8.09 -12.90
CA GLY A 83 -5.49 8.49 -13.49
C GLY A 83 -4.41 8.85 -12.46
N GLU A 84 -4.65 8.65 -11.16
CA GLU A 84 -3.61 8.83 -10.14
C GLU A 84 -2.54 7.75 -10.27
N GLU A 85 -1.29 8.17 -10.13
CA GLU A 85 -0.11 7.31 -10.29
C GLU A 85 0.48 6.95 -8.93
N ARG A 86 0.90 5.69 -8.75
CA ARG A 86 1.60 5.22 -7.54
C ARG A 86 2.74 4.29 -7.90
N SER A 87 3.92 4.57 -7.37
CA SER A 87 5.10 3.70 -7.51
C SER A 87 5.14 2.68 -6.39
N ILE A 88 5.16 1.39 -6.73
CA ILE A 88 5.16 0.27 -5.78
C ILE A 88 6.29 -0.69 -6.14
N SER A 89 7.18 -0.94 -5.18
CA SER A 89 8.13 -2.05 -5.26
C SER A 89 7.38 -3.36 -5.01
N PHE A 90 7.64 -4.37 -5.84
CA PHE A 90 6.99 -5.67 -5.77
C PHE A 90 8.00 -6.79 -6.01
N GLU A 91 8.05 -7.74 -5.10
CA GLU A 91 8.81 -8.97 -5.26
C GLU A 91 7.90 -10.07 -5.77
N LEU A 92 8.22 -10.63 -6.94
CA LEU A 92 7.63 -11.87 -7.41
C LEU A 92 8.59 -13.01 -7.06
N SER A 93 8.24 -13.84 -6.09
CA SER A 93 9.10 -14.92 -5.60
C SER A 93 8.42 -16.28 -5.49
N GLY A 94 9.25 -17.33 -5.51
CA GLY A 94 8.82 -18.72 -5.42
C GLY A 94 9.88 -19.68 -5.96
N ASP A 95 9.66 -20.99 -5.76
CA ASP A 95 10.64 -22.02 -6.13
C ASP A 95 10.87 -22.11 -7.64
N ASN A 96 9.76 -22.16 -8.41
CA ASN A 96 9.75 -22.18 -9.87
C ASN A 96 9.15 -20.90 -10.44
N VAL A 97 9.52 -19.76 -9.84
CA VAL A 97 8.96 -18.47 -10.25
C VAL A 97 9.37 -18.13 -11.68
N GLU A 98 8.39 -17.72 -12.48
CA GLU A 98 8.58 -17.15 -13.81
C GLU A 98 8.33 -15.64 -13.76
N PRO A 99 9.08 -14.83 -14.52
CA PRO A 99 8.83 -13.40 -14.58
C PRO A 99 7.51 -13.14 -15.30
N PHE A 100 6.90 -12.00 -15.01
CA PHE A 100 5.80 -11.50 -15.84
C PHE A 100 6.26 -11.30 -17.29
N LYS A 101 5.33 -11.46 -18.24
CA LYS A 101 5.61 -11.30 -19.65
C LYS A 101 5.87 -9.83 -19.97
N PRO A 102 7.01 -9.50 -20.61
CA PRO A 102 7.32 -8.13 -21.01
C PRO A 102 6.18 -7.44 -21.76
N GLY A 103 5.80 -6.25 -21.31
CA GLY A 103 4.78 -5.41 -21.94
C GLY A 103 3.33 -5.86 -21.75
N GLU A 104 3.05 -6.93 -20.99
CA GLU A 104 1.67 -7.28 -20.64
C GLU A 104 1.07 -6.25 -19.68
N PHE A 105 -0.26 -6.15 -19.64
CA PHE A 105 -0.95 -5.34 -18.65
C PHE A 105 -1.29 -6.18 -17.42
N LEU A 106 -1.13 -5.56 -16.25
CA LEU A 106 -1.45 -6.17 -14.97
C LEU A 106 -2.49 -5.32 -14.24
N GLU A 107 -3.31 -5.99 -13.44
CA GLU A 107 -4.16 -5.37 -12.44
C GLU A 107 -3.77 -5.80 -11.03
N ALA A 108 -3.97 -4.92 -10.07
CA ALA A 108 -3.76 -5.18 -8.67
C ALA A 108 -4.64 -4.27 -7.80
N ASP A 109 -5.01 -4.74 -6.61
CA ASP A 109 -5.50 -3.84 -5.58
C ASP A 109 -4.29 -3.35 -4.79
N ILE A 110 -4.02 -2.05 -4.83
CA ILE A 110 -2.85 -1.46 -4.16
C ILE A 110 -3.29 -0.49 -3.07
N SER A 111 -2.64 -0.55 -1.91
CA SER A 111 -2.74 0.52 -0.92
C SER A 111 -1.70 1.60 -1.24
N LYS A 112 -1.44 2.53 -0.30
CA LYS A 112 -0.43 3.58 -0.53
C LYS A 112 0.98 3.03 -0.66
N THR A 113 1.27 1.88 -0.07
CA THR A 113 2.65 1.39 0.07
C THR A 113 2.90 -0.01 -0.51
N ARG A 114 1.85 -0.77 -0.85
CA ARG A 114 2.02 -2.17 -1.29
C ARG A 114 0.90 -2.63 -2.20
N VAL A 115 1.16 -3.72 -2.93
CA VAL A 115 0.11 -4.56 -3.50
C VAL A 115 -0.56 -5.34 -2.36
N VAL A 116 -1.89 -5.22 -2.26
CA VAL A 116 -2.73 -5.94 -1.29
C VAL A 116 -3.28 -7.22 -1.93
N LYS A 117 -3.60 -7.19 -3.22
CA LYS A 117 -4.06 -8.35 -4.00
C LYS A 117 -3.50 -8.30 -5.43
N GLY A 118 -3.08 -9.46 -5.93
CA GLY A 118 -2.40 -9.60 -7.23
C GLY A 118 -0.89 -9.33 -7.11
N PRO A 119 -0.23 -8.85 -8.19
CA PRO A 119 -0.78 -8.51 -9.50
C PRO A 119 -1.18 -9.74 -10.33
N SER A 120 -2.12 -9.56 -11.27
CA SER A 120 -2.54 -10.59 -12.23
C SER A 120 -2.71 -10.01 -13.63
N SER A 121 -2.48 -10.81 -14.67
CA SER A 121 -2.65 -10.40 -16.06
C SER A 121 -4.09 -9.96 -16.35
N ILE A 122 -4.22 -8.91 -17.17
CA ILE A 122 -5.49 -8.38 -17.63
C ILE A 122 -5.40 -8.00 -19.11
N GLU A 123 -6.49 -8.17 -19.84
CA GLU A 123 -6.59 -7.75 -21.23
C GLU A 123 -6.70 -6.22 -21.34
N LYS A 124 -6.00 -5.62 -22.30
CA LYS A 124 -5.93 -4.16 -22.49
C LYS A 124 -7.30 -3.51 -22.66
N ASP A 125 -8.26 -4.19 -23.28
CA ASP A 125 -9.61 -3.70 -23.55
C ASP A 125 -10.49 -3.61 -22.28
N LYS A 126 -10.14 -4.34 -21.22
CA LYS A 126 -10.79 -4.26 -19.90
C LYS A 126 -10.33 -3.06 -19.07
N ILE A 127 -9.27 -2.38 -19.50
CA ILE A 127 -8.72 -1.21 -18.82
C ILE A 127 -9.38 0.05 -19.40
N PRO A 128 -9.81 1.01 -18.57
CA PRO A 128 -10.32 2.28 -19.08
C PRO A 128 -9.33 2.95 -20.04
N LYS A 129 -9.81 3.40 -21.20
CA LYS A 129 -8.96 3.98 -22.26
C LYS A 129 -8.13 5.18 -21.79
N THR A 130 -8.66 5.95 -20.84
CA THR A 130 -7.94 7.06 -20.20
C THR A 130 -6.73 6.56 -19.43
N VAL A 131 -6.89 5.51 -18.63
CA VAL A 131 -5.83 4.87 -17.85
C VAL A 131 -4.76 4.25 -18.76
N VAL A 132 -5.17 3.54 -19.81
CA VAL A 132 -4.23 2.97 -20.80
C VAL A 132 -3.32 4.05 -21.38
N LYS A 133 -3.88 5.21 -21.76
CA LYS A 133 -3.10 6.34 -22.29
C LYS A 133 -2.12 6.91 -21.28
N VAL A 134 -2.44 6.89 -19.99
CA VAL A 134 -1.53 7.34 -18.93
C VAL A 134 -0.40 6.32 -18.78
N ILE A 135 -0.73 5.03 -18.68
CA ILE A 135 0.27 3.94 -18.58
C ILE A 135 1.27 3.98 -19.74
N GLU A 136 0.79 4.18 -20.97
CA GLU A 136 1.65 4.22 -22.17
C GLU A 136 2.59 5.45 -22.21
N LYS A 137 2.32 6.50 -21.42
CA LYS A 137 3.18 7.70 -21.36
C LYS A 137 4.25 7.63 -20.28
N ILE A 138 4.06 6.77 -19.28
CA ILE A 138 4.90 6.71 -18.08
C ILE A 138 5.83 5.49 -18.03
N GLN A 139 5.75 4.64 -19.06
CA GLN A 139 6.62 3.51 -19.33
C GLN A 139 7.69 3.92 -20.33
#